data_AF-A0A6A4GQH8-F1
#
_entry.id   AF-A0A6A4GQH8-F1
#
_cell.length_a   1.000
_cell.length_b   1.000
_cell.length_c   1.000
_cell.angle_alpha   90.00
_cell.angle_beta   90.00
_cell.angle_gamma   90.00
#
_symmetry.space_group_name_H-M   'P 1'
#
loop_
_entity.id
_entity.type
_entity.pdbx_description
1 polymer ?
#
loop_
_entity_poly.entity_id
_entity_poly.type
_entity_poly.pdbx_seq_one_letter_code
_entity_poly.pdbx_strand_id
1 'polypeptide(L)'
;MRCLGQDPGVKEAVHDSRELNESGLHYFNSIDRITDSDYMPTNQDISLSLIQTTGIMETPFNLKVGKLTCKMMNVGGQFSSQRKWIHSFENFENVTAVIFFVKLSEYDQIPFEEGNQNRLAESVILFDSLCNSRLFAKSSIILFLNIDHFANKLQRIPLGK
;
A
#
# COMPACT_ATOMS: atom_id res chain seq x y z
N MET A 1 -9.30 21.84 -15.40
CA MET A 1 -8.19 20.95 -14.97
C MET A 1 -6.97 21.07 -15.87
N ARG A 2 -7.07 20.92 -17.21
CA ARG A 2 -5.91 21.03 -18.12
C ARG A 2 -5.09 22.33 -17.97
N CYS A 3 -5.75 23.48 -17.79
CA CYS A 3 -5.06 24.76 -17.58
C CYS A 3 -4.28 24.84 -16.26
N LEU A 4 -4.74 24.15 -15.20
CA LEU A 4 -4.04 24.08 -13.92
C LEU A 4 -2.84 23.13 -14.00
N GLY A 5 -2.90 22.09 -14.84
CA GLY A 5 -1.80 21.16 -15.08
C GLY A 5 -0.56 21.80 -15.72
N GLN A 6 -0.75 22.93 -16.41
CA GLN A 6 0.31 23.65 -17.11
C GLN A 6 0.90 24.79 -16.27
N ASP A 7 0.27 25.15 -15.16
CA ASP A 7 0.71 26.22 -14.28
C ASP A 7 2.05 25.88 -13.60
N PRO A 8 3.09 26.74 -13.68
CA PRO A 8 4.39 26.48 -13.08
C PRO A 8 4.33 26.30 -11.56
N GLY A 9 3.51 27.08 -10.86
CA GLY A 9 3.35 27.00 -9.41
C GLY A 9 2.65 25.71 -8.98
N VAL A 10 1.67 25.24 -9.76
CA VAL A 10 1.05 23.92 -9.53
C VAL A 10 2.04 22.79 -9.78
N LYS A 11 2.87 22.87 -10.83
CA LYS A 11 3.91 21.85 -11.09
C LYS A 11 4.95 21.78 -9.98
N GLU A 12 5.39 22.94 -9.48
CA GLU A 12 6.32 23.03 -8.37
C GLU A 12 5.70 22.46 -7.08
N ALA A 13 4.47 22.85 -6.76
CA ALA A 13 3.73 22.32 -5.61
C ALA A 13 3.50 20.80 -5.70
N VAL A 14 3.22 20.27 -6.89
CA VAL A 14 3.07 18.82 -7.12
C VAL A 14 4.41 18.09 -6.98
N HIS A 15 5.50 18.69 -7.46
CA HIS A 15 6.84 18.12 -7.36
C HIS A 15 7.34 18.03 -5.91
N ASP A 16 6.99 19.02 -5.08
CA ASP A 16 7.46 19.14 -3.70
C ASP A 16 6.48 18.58 -2.66
N SER A 17 5.30 18.16 -3.10
CA SER A 17 4.27 17.62 -2.21
C SER A 17 4.69 16.28 -1.63
N ARG A 18 4.72 16.21 -0.30
CA ARG A 18 4.89 14.96 0.48
C ARG A 18 3.59 14.15 0.57
N GLU A 19 2.47 14.82 0.37
CA GLU A 19 1.10 14.30 0.51
C GLU A 19 0.60 13.65 -0.80
N LEU A 20 1.14 14.07 -1.96
CA LEU A 20 0.79 13.46 -3.23
C LEU A 20 1.45 12.09 -3.36
N ASN A 21 0.62 11.05 -3.40
CA ASN A 21 1.04 9.71 -3.71
C ASN A 21 1.34 9.55 -5.22
N GLU A 22 2.03 8.47 -5.57
CA GLU A 22 2.45 8.15 -6.95
C GLU A 22 1.29 8.16 -7.96
N SER A 23 0.10 7.70 -7.55
CA SER A 23 -1.10 7.76 -8.38
C SER A 23 -1.50 9.19 -8.73
N GLY A 24 -1.41 10.11 -7.77
CA GLY A 24 -1.72 11.52 -8.01
C GLY A 24 -0.80 12.14 -9.06
N LEU A 25 0.51 11.86 -8.99
CA LEU A 25 1.49 12.38 -9.96
C LEU A 25 1.28 11.76 -11.35
N HIS A 26 1.05 10.44 -11.42
CA HIS A 26 0.78 9.74 -12.68
C HIS A 26 -0.46 10.29 -13.39
N TYR A 27 -1.55 10.47 -12.66
CA TYR A 27 -2.79 11.00 -13.22
C TYR A 27 -2.68 12.49 -13.58
N PHE A 28 -1.96 13.27 -12.78
CA PHE A 28 -1.69 14.67 -13.10
C PHE A 28 -0.89 14.81 -14.40
N ASN A 29 0.17 14.02 -14.57
CA ASN A 29 1.00 14.05 -15.78
C ASN A 29 0.29 13.46 -17.01
N SER A 30 -0.70 12.61 -16.81
CA SER A 30 -1.44 11.97 -17.90
C SER A 30 -2.76 12.68 -18.22
N ILE A 31 -3.04 13.85 -17.64
CA ILE A 31 -4.38 14.46 -17.59
C ILE A 31 -5.05 14.62 -18.96
N ASP A 32 -4.29 14.92 -20.01
CA ASP A 32 -4.81 15.04 -21.37
C ASP A 32 -5.34 13.70 -21.89
N ARG A 33 -4.62 12.60 -21.64
CA ARG A 33 -5.02 11.23 -22.00
C ARG A 33 -6.28 10.80 -21.26
N ILE A 34 -6.35 11.05 -19.95
CA ILE A 34 -7.45 10.54 -19.09
C ILE A 34 -8.74 11.33 -19.26
N THR A 35 -8.65 12.56 -19.79
CA THR A 35 -9.81 13.42 -20.06
C THR A 35 -10.28 13.34 -21.52
N ASP A 36 -9.67 12.47 -22.31
CA ASP A 36 -10.10 12.17 -23.68
C ASP A 36 -11.45 11.42 -23.66
N SER A 37 -12.32 11.68 -24.65
CA SER A 37 -13.64 11.04 -24.72
C SER A 37 -13.55 9.55 -24.99
N ASP A 38 -12.49 9.11 -25.67
CA ASP A 38 -12.25 7.70 -26.02
C ASP A 38 -11.24 7.03 -25.07
N TYR A 39 -10.99 7.62 -23.90
CA TYR A 39 -10.03 7.11 -22.93
C TYR A 39 -10.35 5.67 -22.50
N MET A 40 -9.36 4.78 -22.69
CA MET A 40 -9.34 3.43 -22.14
C MET A 40 -8.22 3.29 -21.11
N PRO A 41 -8.53 2.82 -19.87
CA PRO A 41 -7.52 2.62 -18.84
C PRO A 41 -6.43 1.65 -19.27
N THR A 42 -5.18 2.06 -19.09
CA THR A 42 -4.03 1.15 -19.23
C THR A 42 -3.90 0.25 -17.99
N ASN A 43 -3.13 -0.83 -18.09
CA ASN A 43 -2.80 -1.66 -16.92
C ASN A 43 -2.14 -0.84 -15.80
N GLN A 44 -1.37 0.19 -16.15
CA GLN A 44 -0.77 1.11 -15.18
C GLN A 44 -1.83 1.99 -14.52
N ASP A 45 -2.79 2.52 -15.29
CA ASP A 45 -3.91 3.30 -14.74
C ASP A 45 -4.77 2.45 -13.79
N ILE A 46 -5.01 1.19 -14.14
CA ILE A 46 -5.73 0.23 -13.30
C ILE A 46 -4.91 -0.07 -12.03
N SER A 47 -3.62 -0.35 -12.16
CA SER A 47 -2.76 -0.66 -11.02
C SER A 47 -2.58 0.50 -10.05
N LEU A 48 -2.60 1.75 -10.55
CA LEU A 48 -2.49 2.95 -9.73
C LEU A 48 -3.85 3.48 -9.27
N SER A 49 -4.95 2.89 -9.74
CA SER A 49 -6.28 3.25 -9.25
C SER A 49 -6.41 2.79 -7.80
N LEU A 50 -6.31 3.74 -6.88
CA LEU A 50 -6.39 3.49 -5.45
C LEU A 50 -7.83 3.21 -5.05
N ILE A 51 -8.31 2.00 -5.38
CA ILE A 51 -9.51 1.46 -4.73
C ILE A 51 -9.07 1.03 -3.34
N GLN A 52 -9.32 1.89 -2.35
CA GLN A 52 -9.12 1.54 -0.95
C GLN A 52 -9.97 0.30 -0.65
N THR A 53 -9.31 -0.82 -0.37
CA THR A 53 -9.99 -2.01 0.12
C THR A 53 -10.43 -1.74 1.55
N THR A 54 -11.74 -1.67 1.77
CA THR A 54 -12.32 -1.59 3.11
C THR A 54 -12.65 -3.02 3.59
N GLY A 55 -12.26 -3.34 4.81
CA GLY A 55 -12.49 -4.67 5.40
C GLY A 55 -11.57 -5.77 4.86
N ILE A 56 -11.99 -7.02 5.07
CA ILE A 56 -11.28 -8.21 4.62
C ILE A 56 -11.94 -8.66 3.32
N MET A 57 -11.19 -8.61 2.23
CA MET A 57 -11.65 -9.17 0.96
C MET A 57 -10.95 -10.50 0.73
N GLU A 58 -11.73 -11.57 0.79
CA GLU A 58 -11.29 -12.87 0.32
C GLU A 58 -11.35 -12.89 -1.21
N THR A 59 -10.20 -13.00 -1.87
CA THR A 59 -10.14 -13.32 -3.29
C THR A 59 -9.61 -14.73 -3.42
N PRO A 60 -10.48 -15.75 -3.50
CA PRO A 60 -10.04 -17.13 -3.63
C PRO A 60 -9.39 -17.31 -5.01
N PHE A 61 -8.07 -17.15 -5.05
CA PHE A 61 -7.30 -17.43 -6.25
C PHE A 61 -6.74 -18.84 -6.17
N ASN A 62 -7.28 -19.77 -6.96
CA ASN A 62 -6.76 -21.13 -7.05
C ASN A 62 -5.43 -21.15 -7.82
N LEU A 63 -4.35 -20.66 -7.19
CA LEU A 63 -3.02 -20.79 -7.76
C LEU A 63 -2.54 -22.22 -7.57
N LYS A 64 -2.42 -22.97 -8.67
CA LYS A 64 -1.72 -24.25 -8.66
C LYS A 64 -0.22 -24.00 -8.73
N VAL A 65 0.44 -23.94 -7.57
CA VAL A 65 1.92 -24.02 -7.51
C VAL A 65 2.28 -25.48 -7.26
N GLY A 66 2.52 -26.23 -8.34
CA GLY A 66 2.69 -27.68 -8.27
C GLY A 66 1.41 -28.37 -7.80
N LYS A 67 1.43 -29.00 -6.61
CA LYS A 67 0.26 -29.69 -6.01
C LYS A 67 -0.49 -28.85 -4.95
N LEU A 68 -0.09 -27.61 -4.72
CA LEU A 68 -0.65 -26.75 -3.68
C LEU A 68 -1.79 -25.89 -4.22
N THR A 69 -2.87 -25.77 -3.45
CA THR A 69 -3.93 -24.78 -3.65
C THR A 69 -3.74 -23.67 -2.62
N CYS A 70 -3.40 -22.47 -3.09
CA CYS A 70 -3.30 -21.29 -2.21
C CYS A 70 -4.65 -20.57 -2.13
N LYS A 71 -5.02 -20.04 -0.96
CA LYS A 71 -6.10 -19.06 -0.81
C LYS A 71 -5.47 -17.77 -0.32
N MET A 72 -5.49 -16.72 -1.14
CA MET A 72 -4.97 -15.41 -0.77
C MET A 72 -6.09 -14.56 -0.16
N MET A 73 -5.81 -13.90 0.95
CA MET A 73 -6.73 -12.96 1.58
C MET A 73 -6.06 -11.60 1.62
N ASN A 74 -6.75 -10.58 1.13
CA ASN A 74 -6.28 -9.21 1.22
C ASN A 74 -6.96 -8.54 2.40
N VAL A 75 -6.17 -8.06 3.35
CA VAL A 75 -6.67 -7.32 4.51
C VAL A 75 -6.45 -5.85 4.24
N GLY A 76 -7.54 -5.08 4.12
CA GLY A 76 -7.49 -3.66 3.89
C GLY A 76 -6.82 -2.90 5.04
N GLY A 77 -5.89 -2.01 4.70
CA GLY A 77 -5.00 -1.29 5.62
C GLY A 77 -5.59 -0.06 6.31
N GLN A 78 -6.88 -0.03 6.67
CA GLN A 78 -7.36 1.07 7.53
C GLN A 78 -6.97 0.82 9.00
N PHE A 79 -6.51 1.88 9.67
CA PHE A 79 -6.07 1.88 11.07
C PHE A 79 -7.20 1.43 12.03
N SER A 80 -8.45 1.84 11.77
CA SER A 80 -9.63 1.42 12.53
C SER A 80 -9.94 -0.09 12.44
N SER A 81 -9.44 -0.76 11.41
CA SER A 81 -9.49 -2.22 11.24
C SER A 81 -8.30 -2.96 11.85
N GLN A 82 -7.20 -2.30 12.24
CA GLN A 82 -6.03 -2.93 12.86
C GLN A 82 -6.27 -3.51 14.26
N ARG A 83 -7.41 -3.21 14.91
CA ARG A 83 -7.85 -3.97 16.10
C ARG A 83 -8.84 -5.08 15.77
N LYS A 84 -9.51 -5.01 14.61
CA LYS A 84 -10.57 -5.95 14.19
C LYS A 84 -10.02 -7.11 13.34
N TRP A 85 -8.90 -6.92 12.65
CA TRP A 85 -8.30 -7.94 11.79
C TRP A 85 -7.83 -9.18 12.57
N ILE A 86 -7.17 -9.02 13.73
CA ILE A 86 -6.71 -10.16 14.57
C ILE A 86 -7.88 -11.08 14.95
N HIS A 87 -9.03 -10.52 15.33
CA HIS A 87 -10.24 -11.30 15.61
C HIS A 87 -10.81 -12.01 14.38
N SER A 88 -10.58 -11.47 13.19
CA SER A 88 -10.99 -12.14 11.95
C SER A 88 -10.11 -13.34 11.64
N PHE A 89 -8.87 -13.41 12.17
CA PHE A 89 -8.00 -14.57 12.07
C PHE A 89 -8.27 -15.69 13.06
N GLU A 90 -9.07 -15.44 14.11
CA GLU A 90 -9.50 -16.50 15.03
C GLU A 90 -10.33 -17.59 14.32
N ASN A 91 -10.99 -17.24 13.21
CA ASN A 91 -11.77 -18.19 12.39
C ASN A 91 -10.95 -18.87 11.29
N PHE A 92 -9.67 -18.53 11.11
CA PHE A 92 -8.82 -19.14 10.08
C PHE A 92 -7.99 -20.27 10.69
N GLU A 93 -8.53 -21.48 10.65
CA GLU A 93 -7.77 -22.69 10.97
C GLU A 93 -6.70 -22.94 9.88
N ASN A 94 -5.46 -23.22 10.30
CA ASN A 94 -4.36 -23.72 9.46
C ASN A 94 -3.79 -22.75 8.40
N VAL A 95 -3.56 -21.49 8.77
CA VAL A 95 -2.76 -20.57 7.92
C VAL A 95 -1.36 -21.15 7.68
N THR A 96 -1.04 -21.46 6.42
CA THR A 96 0.26 -22.03 6.05
C THR A 96 1.37 -20.99 6.03
N ALA A 97 1.09 -19.82 5.46
CA ALA A 97 2.02 -18.71 5.40
C ALA A 97 1.30 -17.36 5.46
N VAL A 98 1.95 -16.37 6.05
CA VAL A 98 1.56 -14.96 6.07
C VAL A 98 2.53 -14.20 5.18
N ILE A 99 2.02 -13.47 4.20
CA ILE A 99 2.82 -12.58 3.35
C ILE A 99 2.54 -11.15 3.78
N PHE A 100 3.55 -10.47 4.31
CA PHE A 100 3.44 -9.10 4.80
C PHE A 100 4.21 -8.15 3.88
N PHE A 101 3.54 -7.12 3.37
CA PHE A 101 4.13 -6.13 2.48
C PHE A 101 4.41 -4.84 3.26
N VAL A 102 5.61 -4.29 3.11
CA VAL A 102 6.01 -3.00 3.69
C VAL A 102 6.49 -2.10 2.58
N LYS A 103 5.90 -0.91 2.45
CA LYS A 103 6.36 0.11 1.53
C LYS A 103 7.41 0.98 2.23
N LEU A 104 8.68 0.77 1.89
CA LEU A 104 9.77 1.48 2.57
C LEU A 104 9.70 2.99 2.35
N SER A 105 9.18 3.45 1.20
CA SER A 105 9.08 4.87 0.85
C SER A 105 8.08 5.68 1.69
N GLU A 106 7.39 5.08 2.66
CA GLU A 106 6.44 5.77 3.55
C GLU A 106 7.08 6.22 4.89
N TYR A 107 8.42 6.20 5.00
CA TYR A 107 9.17 6.54 6.21
C TYR A 107 8.99 7.98 6.74
N ASP A 108 8.54 8.90 5.89
CA ASP A 108 8.30 10.32 6.18
C ASP A 108 6.81 10.69 6.09
N GLN A 109 5.93 9.72 5.82
CA GLN A 109 4.50 9.94 5.69
C GLN A 109 3.81 9.71 7.02
N ILE A 110 3.13 10.74 7.52
CA ILE A 110 2.33 10.65 8.75
C ILE A 110 0.88 10.34 8.35
N PRO A 111 0.22 9.35 8.97
CA PRO A 111 -1.20 9.11 8.74
C PRO A 111 -2.05 10.34 9.07
N PHE A 112 -3.09 10.57 8.28
CA PHE A 112 -4.02 11.70 8.48
C PHE A 112 -4.87 11.57 9.76
N GLU A 113 -5.02 10.34 10.27
CA GLU A 113 -5.78 10.03 11.48
C GLU A 113 -4.86 10.01 12.71
N GLU A 114 -4.69 11.16 13.37
CA GLU A 114 -4.12 11.32 14.73
C GLU A 114 -2.77 10.59 15.05
N GLY A 115 -1.97 10.27 14.03
CA GLY A 115 -0.70 9.56 14.20
C GLY A 115 0.45 10.50 14.60
N ASN A 116 1.19 10.15 15.66
CA ASN A 116 2.47 10.81 16.01
C ASN A 116 3.70 10.05 15.44
N GLN A 117 3.46 9.04 14.60
CA GLN A 117 4.47 8.17 14.01
C GLN A 117 4.25 8.07 12.50
N ASN A 118 5.33 7.79 11.75
CA ASN A 118 5.22 7.58 10.31
C ASN A 118 4.68 6.17 9.99
N ARG A 119 4.14 5.99 8.78
CA ARG A 119 3.55 4.73 8.30
C ARG A 119 4.51 3.54 8.31
N LEU A 120 5.81 3.77 8.07
CA LEU A 120 6.81 2.70 8.17
C LEU A 120 6.95 2.21 9.60
N ALA A 121 6.96 3.10 10.59
CA ALA A 121 6.99 2.74 12.01
C ALA A 121 5.75 1.95 12.42
N GLU A 122 4.56 2.34 11.95
CA GLU A 122 3.32 1.56 12.16
C GLU A 122 3.42 0.16 11.55
N SER A 123 3.96 0.05 10.33
CA SER A 123 4.18 -1.22 9.66
C SER A 123 5.12 -2.14 10.45
N VAL A 124 6.14 -1.58 11.10
CA VAL A 124 7.06 -2.32 11.98
C VAL A 124 6.34 -2.84 13.22
N ILE A 125 5.50 -2.02 13.87
CA ILE A 125 4.71 -2.42 15.05
C ILE A 125 3.74 -3.55 14.70
N LEU A 126 3.09 -3.46 13.53
CA LEU A 126 2.20 -4.50 13.03
C LEU A 126 2.94 -5.80 12.73
N PHE A 127 4.11 -5.70 12.10
CA PHE A 127 4.93 -6.87 11.80
C PHE A 127 5.41 -7.58 13.07
N ASP A 128 5.81 -6.82 14.10
CA ASP A 128 6.16 -7.38 15.41
C ASP A 128 4.97 -8.11 16.06
N SER A 129 3.78 -7.51 15.99
CA SER A 129 2.54 -8.12 16.50
C SER A 129 2.20 -9.43 15.77
N LEU A 130 2.45 -9.51 14.46
CA LEU A 130 2.28 -10.74 13.66
C LEU A 130 3.25 -11.84 14.09
N CYS A 131 4.53 -11.50 14.20
CA CYS A 131 5.59 -12.44 14.55
C CYS A 131 5.36 -13.04 15.95
N ASN A 132 4.82 -12.25 16.88
CA ASN A 132 4.57 -12.66 18.26
C ASN A 132 3.16 -13.24 18.48
N SER A 133 2.31 -13.31 17.46
CA SER A 133 0.95 -13.84 17.57
C SER A 133 0.94 -15.37 17.66
N ARG A 134 0.23 -15.90 18.67
CA ARG A 134 0.03 -17.36 18.82
C ARG A 134 -0.75 -17.97 17.65
N LEU A 135 -1.56 -17.18 16.94
CA LEU A 135 -2.33 -17.63 15.78
C LEU A 135 -1.42 -18.10 14.64
N PHE A 136 -0.23 -17.51 14.52
CA PHE A 136 0.72 -17.80 13.44
C PHE A 136 1.94 -18.59 13.91
N ALA A 137 1.89 -19.19 15.10
CA ALA A 137 3.03 -19.91 15.69
C ALA A 137 3.53 -21.09 14.83
N LYS A 138 2.69 -21.63 13.95
CA LYS A 138 3.03 -22.71 13.00
C LYS A 138 3.09 -22.24 11.54
N SER A 139 2.87 -20.96 11.28
CA SER A 139 2.83 -20.38 9.95
C SER A 139 4.21 -19.85 9.56
N SER A 140 4.57 -19.92 8.28
CA SER A 140 5.74 -19.19 7.76
C SER A 140 5.39 -17.72 7.56
N ILE A 141 6.21 -16.80 8.06
CA ILE A 141 6.02 -15.36 7.83
C ILE A 141 7.03 -14.90 6.78
N ILE A 142 6.54 -14.36 5.66
CA ILE A 142 7.33 -13.87 4.54
C ILE A 142 7.16 -12.37 4.46
N LEU A 143 8.27 -11.63 4.62
CA LEU A 143 8.29 -10.17 4.56
C LEU A 143 8.76 -9.70 3.17
N PHE A 144 7.92 -8.93 2.49
CA PHE A 144 8.27 -8.23 1.25
C PHE A 144 8.50 -6.74 1.55
N LEU A 145 9.74 -6.29 1.32
CA LEU A 145 10.11 -4.89 1.39
C LEU A 145 10.02 -4.29 -0.01
N ASN A 146 9.06 -3.41 -0.24
CA ASN A 146 8.96 -2.68 -1.50
C ASN A 146 9.93 -1.49 -1.49
N ILE A 147 10.90 -1.53 -2.41
CA ILE A 147 11.99 -0.56 -2.55
C ILE A 147 11.78 0.44 -3.70
N ASP A 148 10.75 0.27 -4.54
CA ASP A 148 10.63 0.88 -5.88
C ASP A 148 10.83 2.41 -5.88
N HIS A 149 10.30 3.07 -4.84
CA HIS A 149 10.39 4.52 -4.69
C HIS A 149 11.28 4.96 -3.54
N PHE A 150 11.76 4.02 -2.73
CA PHE A 150 12.53 4.31 -1.53
C PHE A 150 13.88 4.96 -1.88
N ALA A 151 14.62 4.40 -2.83
CA ALA A 151 15.93 4.91 -3.22
C ALA A 151 15.87 6.34 -3.77
N ASN A 152 14.91 6.61 -4.66
CA ASN A 152 14.72 7.95 -5.24
C ASN A 152 14.27 8.97 -4.21
N LYS A 153 13.40 8.56 -3.27
CA LYS A 153 12.92 9.44 -2.20
C LYS A 153 14.02 9.77 -1.20
N LEU A 154 14.89 8.81 -0.88
CA LEU A 154 16.00 8.97 0.06
C LEU A 154 17.02 10.03 -0.41
N GLN A 155 17.19 10.21 -1.73
CA GLN A 155 18.02 11.28 -2.29
C GLN A 155 17.48 12.68 -2.00
N ARG A 156 16.17 12.82 -1.83
CA ARG A 156 15.48 14.10 -1.62
C ARG A 156 15.18 14.36 -0.14
N ILE A 157 14.78 13.31 0.58
CA ILE A 157 14.34 13.35 1.97
C ILE A 157 15.15 12.29 2.74
N PRO A 158 16.27 12.65 3.37
CA PRO A 158 17.08 11.69 4.13
C PRO A 158 16.31 11.06 5.28
N LEU A 159 16.64 9.81 5.63
CA LEU A 159 16.14 9.11 6.82
C LEU A 159 16.75 9.73 8.08
N GLY A 160 16.22 10.87 8.52
CA GLY A 160 16.72 11.58 9.70
C GLY A 160 18.21 11.95 9.64
N LYS A 161 18.72 12.51 10.74
CA LYS A 161 20.14 12.49 11.10
C LYS A 161 20.28 11.62 12.33
#